data_AF-A0A8T0HJ57-F1
#
_entry.id   AF-A0A8T0HJ57-F1
#
_cell.length_a   1.000
_cell.length_b   1.000
_cell.length_c   1.000
_cell.angle_alpha   90.00
_cell.angle_beta   90.00
_cell.angle_gamma   90.00
#
_symmetry.space_group_name_H-M   'P 1'
#
loop_
_entity.id
_entity.type
_entity.pdbx_description
1 polymer ?
#
loop_
_entity_poly.entity_id
_entity_poly.type
_entity_poly.pdbx_seq_one_letter_code
_entity_poly.pdbx_strand_id
1 'polypeptide(L)'
;MCTTVDNNEFINQCPREACRDKIKVDYSRSHVTLPAPASIKLQTEVAQDICMQRMLDSTFKTLSLPSNYSLIYFGSTSGAFRGFPGREQNETQCTSFDPRWRPWYLNGIAVSRDLKILVDVGNRMGISVSPPYNRPPLTTYLDVTKNITLGLLQALSPGDNVEVFSFNNDTTTSLGGVFSVNSSYNYFNPSGHPELAPLISRVNALVSTVPAALSDLNGAISKAAASFNQLQSLKVIIVLSNGLFVVNSTTFPALALQKNQAKLMVYKLPTNDDGGDPFMLNTTFQRDICSVQGSFESLDALATANPLYSVRSYFTYLARVQLATVGNNVTWSNKYASVSQDQNAITPTYPAFGSDGHLIGVAGIDVVIDNLDEPLRTLVLQAIKTRISGTLQAPATIPMTCYYQNESSSSVCPGSTPADSSAICPATDTSSTLADRTCCGSCGSDGNSKESGLQAWQIALISIAGLVVLVVALLAILYCTVPRFRTACEKIWSRCWNRELHSDTDFANWRGGQNGH
;
A
#
# COMPACT_ATOMS: atom_id res chain seq x y z
N MET A 1 -18.59 6.42 -13.49
CA MET A 1 -18.51 5.94 -14.90
C MET A 1 -18.27 4.43 -14.87
N CYS A 2 -18.52 3.71 -15.96
CA CYS A 2 -18.16 2.28 -16.04
C CYS A 2 -16.95 2.12 -16.95
N THR A 3 -15.92 1.40 -16.51
CA THR A 3 -14.75 1.05 -17.33
C THR A 3 -14.85 -0.40 -17.76
N THR A 4 -14.40 -0.72 -18.97
CA THR A 4 -14.39 -2.11 -19.47
C THR A 4 -13.25 -2.88 -18.83
N VAL A 5 -13.53 -4.09 -18.38
CA VAL A 5 -12.55 -5.07 -17.89
C VAL A 5 -12.93 -6.46 -18.38
N ASP A 6 -11.94 -7.26 -18.72
CA ASP A 6 -12.17 -8.68 -18.96
C ASP A 6 -12.34 -9.41 -17.63
N ASN A 7 -13.28 -10.36 -17.55
CA ASN A 7 -13.54 -11.20 -16.35
C ASN A 7 -13.95 -10.42 -15.09
N ASN A 8 -14.97 -9.57 -15.18
CA ASN A 8 -15.52 -8.88 -14.01
C ASN A 8 -16.13 -9.87 -12.99
N GLU A 9 -15.45 -10.14 -11.89
CA GLU A 9 -15.95 -11.00 -10.79
C GLU A 9 -17.26 -10.49 -10.12
N PHE A 10 -17.67 -9.23 -10.37
CA PHE A 10 -18.95 -8.66 -9.90
C PHE A 10 -20.13 -8.87 -10.85
N ILE A 11 -19.98 -9.73 -11.87
CA ILE A 11 -21.04 -10.07 -12.85
C ILE A 11 -22.41 -10.33 -12.20
N ASN A 12 -22.44 -10.88 -10.98
CA ASN A 12 -23.68 -11.25 -10.28
C ASN A 12 -24.44 -10.07 -9.63
N GLN A 13 -23.87 -8.86 -9.59
CA GLN A 13 -24.49 -7.69 -8.96
C GLN A 13 -24.99 -6.63 -9.96
N CYS A 14 -24.72 -6.77 -11.27
CA CYS A 14 -25.26 -5.84 -12.27
C CYS A 14 -26.47 -6.43 -13.01
N PRO A 15 -27.68 -5.86 -12.86
CA PRO A 15 -28.90 -6.39 -13.47
C PRO A 15 -29.03 -6.15 -14.99
N ARG A 16 -27.98 -5.66 -15.69
CA ARG A 16 -28.01 -5.40 -17.15
C ARG A 16 -26.87 -6.11 -17.86
N GLU A 17 -27.19 -6.79 -18.96
CA GLU A 17 -26.24 -7.52 -19.82
C GLU A 17 -25.02 -6.68 -20.26
N ALA A 18 -25.19 -5.36 -20.39
CA ALA A 18 -24.12 -4.42 -20.77
C ALA A 18 -23.02 -4.19 -19.70
N CYS A 19 -23.18 -4.70 -18.47
CA CYS A 19 -22.17 -4.60 -17.41
C CYS A 19 -21.28 -5.83 -17.24
N ARG A 20 -21.54 -6.93 -17.97
CA ARG A 20 -20.82 -8.21 -17.75
C ARG A 20 -19.31 -8.04 -17.81
N ASP A 21 -18.82 -7.13 -18.64
CA ASP A 21 -17.41 -6.85 -18.83
C ASP A 21 -17.04 -5.43 -18.34
N LYS A 22 -17.75 -4.87 -17.34
CA LYS A 22 -17.49 -3.49 -16.88
C LYS A 22 -17.53 -3.34 -15.37
N ILE A 23 -16.46 -2.78 -14.78
CA ILE A 23 -16.43 -2.38 -13.37
C ILE A 23 -16.91 -0.92 -13.25
N LYS A 24 -17.71 -0.65 -12.22
CA LYS A 24 -18.08 0.71 -11.84
C LYS A 24 -16.88 1.38 -11.17
N VAL A 25 -16.49 2.54 -11.71
CA VAL A 25 -15.36 3.32 -11.20
C VAL A 25 -15.81 4.74 -10.86
N ASP A 26 -15.24 5.26 -9.78
CA ASP A 26 -15.41 6.63 -9.32
C ASP A 26 -14.18 7.48 -9.70
N TYR A 27 -14.33 8.35 -10.69
CA TYR A 27 -13.29 9.31 -11.08
C TYR A 27 -13.30 10.58 -10.22
N SER A 28 -14.29 10.73 -9.33
CA SER A 28 -14.37 11.87 -8.42
C SER A 28 -13.51 11.70 -7.17
N ARG A 29 -13.08 10.48 -6.83
CA ARG A 29 -12.27 10.17 -5.64
C ARG A 29 -11.52 8.85 -5.77
N SER A 30 -10.47 8.68 -4.98
CA SER A 30 -9.83 7.37 -4.79
C SER A 30 -10.53 6.56 -3.69
N HIS A 31 -10.33 5.24 -3.70
CA HIS A 31 -10.79 4.35 -2.63
C HIS A 31 -9.61 3.72 -1.89
N VAL A 32 -9.87 3.28 -0.65
CA VAL A 32 -8.91 2.60 0.21
C VAL A 32 -9.28 1.14 0.41
N THR A 33 -8.29 0.26 0.23
CA THR A 33 -8.30 -1.16 0.58
C THR A 33 -7.39 -1.39 1.79
N LEU A 34 -7.77 -2.32 2.66
CA LEU A 34 -7.09 -2.60 3.93
C LEU A 34 -6.53 -4.02 3.94
N PRO A 35 -5.42 -4.27 4.65
CA PRO A 35 -4.88 -5.60 4.80
C PRO A 35 -5.71 -6.45 5.78
N ALA A 36 -5.66 -7.76 5.61
CA ALA A 36 -6.25 -8.71 6.54
C ALA A 36 -5.51 -8.74 7.89
N PRO A 37 -6.20 -9.01 9.01
CA PRO A 37 -7.65 -8.97 9.21
C PRO A 37 -8.09 -7.55 9.53
N ALA A 38 -8.66 -6.83 8.56
CA ALA A 38 -9.24 -5.52 8.82
C ALA A 38 -10.49 -5.69 9.68
N SER A 39 -10.40 -5.33 10.97
CA SER A 39 -11.57 -5.25 11.84
C SER A 39 -12.35 -3.96 11.55
N ILE A 40 -13.66 -3.92 11.86
CA ILE A 40 -14.49 -2.71 11.76
C ILE A 40 -13.88 -1.54 12.57
N LYS A 41 -13.08 -1.84 13.60
CA LYS A 41 -12.24 -0.85 14.28
C LYS A 41 -10.86 -0.83 13.62
N LEU A 42 -10.58 0.25 12.92
CA LEU A 42 -9.28 0.47 12.30
C LEU A 42 -8.19 0.55 13.37
N GLN A 43 -7.09 -0.14 13.11
CA GLN A 43 -5.87 0.00 13.89
C GLN A 43 -5.34 1.44 13.75
N THR A 44 -4.69 1.93 14.80
CA THR A 44 -4.25 3.33 14.88
C THR A 44 -3.34 3.73 13.73
N GLU A 45 -2.38 2.88 13.39
CA GLU A 45 -1.43 3.06 12.29
C GLU A 45 -2.11 3.11 10.92
N VAL A 46 -3.12 2.27 10.72
CA VAL A 46 -3.89 2.22 9.47
C VAL A 46 -4.69 3.51 9.32
N ALA A 47 -5.35 3.97 10.38
CA ALA A 47 -6.09 5.23 10.37
C ALA A 47 -5.17 6.43 10.08
N GLN A 48 -3.96 6.45 10.64
CA GLN A 48 -2.94 7.47 10.39
C GLN A 48 -2.51 7.48 8.91
N ASP A 49 -2.19 6.32 8.35
CA ASP A 49 -1.77 6.22 6.95
C ASP A 49 -2.88 6.62 5.98
N ILE A 50 -4.14 6.25 6.25
CA ILE A 50 -5.27 6.67 5.42
C ILE A 50 -5.43 8.19 5.45
N CYS A 51 -5.24 8.79 6.62
CA CYS A 51 -5.26 10.24 6.80
C CYS A 51 -4.17 10.91 5.96
N MET A 52 -2.93 10.40 5.99
CA MET A 52 -1.81 10.93 5.21
C MET A 52 -2.02 10.83 3.70
N GLN A 53 -2.79 9.85 3.26
CA GLN A 53 -3.05 9.67 1.83
C GLN A 53 -4.19 10.56 1.30
N ARG A 54 -4.91 11.30 2.15
CA ARG A 54 -6.12 12.07 1.75
C ARG A 54 -5.85 13.10 0.67
N MET A 55 -4.67 13.71 0.69
CA MET A 55 -4.28 14.75 -0.26
C MET A 55 -3.81 14.22 -1.62
N LEU A 56 -3.77 12.89 -1.81
CA LEU A 56 -3.33 12.28 -3.07
C LEU A 56 -4.37 12.38 -4.18
N ASP A 57 -5.66 12.60 -3.88
CA ASP A 57 -6.73 12.59 -4.89
C ASP A 57 -6.55 13.64 -5.98
N SER A 58 -6.09 14.85 -5.63
CA SER A 58 -5.82 15.91 -6.62
C SER A 58 -4.68 15.53 -7.55
N THR A 59 -3.60 14.98 -7.00
CA THR A 59 -2.45 14.46 -7.75
C THR A 59 -2.87 13.29 -8.64
N PHE A 60 -3.62 12.33 -8.11
CA PHE A 60 -4.11 11.18 -8.87
C PHE A 60 -4.99 11.58 -10.04
N LYS A 61 -5.92 12.52 -9.85
CA LYS A 61 -6.75 13.06 -10.94
C LYS A 61 -5.93 13.76 -12.02
N THR A 62 -4.87 14.47 -11.62
CA THR A 62 -3.99 15.19 -12.55
C THR A 62 -3.14 14.22 -13.37
N LEU A 63 -2.67 13.14 -12.75
CA LEU A 63 -1.85 12.12 -13.40
C LEU A 63 -2.68 11.11 -14.20
N SER A 64 -3.95 10.92 -13.83
CA SER A 64 -4.84 10.00 -14.53
C SER A 64 -5.14 10.56 -15.91
N LEU A 65 -4.63 9.89 -16.94
CA LEU A 65 -5.10 10.12 -18.30
C LEU A 65 -6.53 9.56 -18.41
N PRO A 66 -7.40 10.14 -19.25
CA PRO A 66 -8.73 9.58 -19.54
C PRO A 66 -8.71 8.18 -20.20
N SER A 67 -7.56 7.52 -20.28
CA SER A 67 -7.40 6.19 -20.85
C SER A 67 -7.63 5.12 -19.78
N ASN A 68 -8.27 4.02 -20.17
CA ASN A 68 -8.66 2.94 -19.25
C ASN A 68 -7.47 2.08 -18.77
N TYR A 69 -6.25 2.42 -19.18
CA TYR A 69 -5.09 1.52 -19.11
C TYR A 69 -4.22 1.68 -17.86
N SER A 70 -4.45 2.71 -17.04
CA SER A 70 -3.63 2.98 -15.87
C SER A 70 -4.42 3.08 -14.56
N LEU A 71 -3.92 2.39 -13.55
CA LEU A 71 -4.35 2.52 -12.16
C LEU A 71 -3.20 3.18 -11.39
N ILE A 72 -3.48 4.32 -10.77
CA ILE A 72 -2.49 5.04 -9.97
C ILE A 72 -2.80 4.75 -8.50
N TYR A 73 -1.78 4.40 -7.74
CA TYR A 73 -1.99 4.00 -6.35
C TYR A 73 -0.80 4.27 -5.45
N PHE A 74 -1.08 4.22 -4.16
CA PHE A 74 -0.11 4.29 -3.09
C PHE A 74 -0.40 3.19 -2.06
N GLY A 75 0.59 2.34 -1.79
CA GLY A 75 0.54 1.39 -0.69
C GLY A 75 1.38 1.89 0.47
N SER A 76 0.83 1.94 1.67
CA SER A 76 1.56 2.37 2.88
C SER A 76 2.21 1.22 3.62
N THR A 77 3.08 1.53 4.57
CA THR A 77 3.72 0.53 5.43
C THR A 77 2.76 -0.14 6.42
N SER A 78 1.63 0.47 6.77
CA SER A 78 0.55 -0.22 7.50
C SER A 78 -0.23 -1.22 6.62
N GLY A 79 -0.04 -1.18 5.31
CA GLY A 79 -0.79 -1.98 4.34
C GLY A 79 -2.06 -1.29 3.83
N ALA A 80 -2.40 -0.10 4.34
CA ALA A 80 -3.47 0.70 3.73
C ALA A 80 -3.07 1.06 2.28
N PHE A 81 -3.93 0.71 1.33
CA PHE A 81 -3.71 0.89 -0.09
C PHE A 81 -4.76 1.84 -0.64
N ARG A 82 -4.35 2.92 -1.31
CA ARG A 82 -5.26 3.86 -1.98
C ARG A 82 -5.05 3.82 -3.48
N GLY A 83 -6.14 3.60 -4.22
CA GLY A 83 -6.13 3.50 -5.69
C GLY A 83 -7.11 4.46 -6.37
N PHE A 84 -6.69 5.00 -7.51
CA PHE A 84 -7.48 5.89 -8.37
C PHE A 84 -7.50 5.39 -9.83
N PRO A 85 -8.65 5.45 -10.54
CA PRO A 85 -9.98 5.86 -10.04
C PRO A 85 -10.47 4.90 -8.94
N GLY A 86 -11.32 5.41 -8.04
CA GLY A 86 -11.90 4.59 -6.97
C GLY A 86 -12.67 3.41 -7.56
N ARG A 87 -12.44 2.20 -7.04
CA ARG A 87 -13.10 0.98 -7.50
C ARG A 87 -13.78 0.27 -6.33
N GLU A 88 -14.88 -0.39 -6.63
CA GLU A 88 -15.45 -1.39 -5.72
C GLU A 88 -14.56 -2.63 -5.76
N GLN A 89 -14.32 -3.24 -4.60
CA GLN A 89 -13.56 -4.47 -4.41
C GLN A 89 -14.47 -5.50 -3.74
N ASN A 90 -14.36 -6.77 -4.15
CA ASN A 90 -15.24 -7.79 -3.63
C ASN A 90 -14.79 -8.13 -2.19
N GLU A 91 -15.66 -8.71 -1.39
CA GLU A 91 -15.37 -8.97 0.03
C GLU A 91 -14.11 -9.83 0.25
N THR A 92 -13.88 -10.82 -0.60
CA THR A 92 -12.67 -11.66 -0.57
C THR A 92 -11.42 -10.86 -0.90
N GLN A 93 -11.46 -9.99 -1.91
CA GLN A 93 -10.34 -9.13 -2.32
C GLN A 93 -10.05 -8.06 -1.24
N CYS A 94 -11.10 -7.49 -0.64
CA CYS A 94 -10.99 -6.54 0.47
C CYS A 94 -10.30 -7.15 1.70
N THR A 95 -10.47 -8.46 1.93
CA THR A 95 -9.97 -9.15 3.13
C THR A 95 -8.71 -9.95 2.89
N SER A 96 -8.17 -10.01 1.67
CA SER A 96 -6.95 -10.76 1.34
C SER A 96 -5.87 -9.92 0.67
N PHE A 97 -6.17 -8.65 0.35
CA PHE A 97 -5.21 -7.77 -0.29
C PHE A 97 -4.31 -7.07 0.72
N ASP A 98 -3.01 -7.33 0.63
CA ASP A 98 -1.96 -6.53 1.26
C ASP A 98 -0.99 -6.03 0.17
N PRO A 99 -0.70 -4.72 0.08
CA PRO A 99 0.25 -4.21 -0.90
C PRO A 99 1.69 -4.64 -0.61
N ARG A 100 2.06 -4.93 0.65
CA ARG A 100 3.45 -5.03 1.10
C ARG A 100 4.19 -6.29 0.62
N TRP A 101 3.45 -7.33 0.25
CA TRP A 101 3.99 -8.54 -0.37
C TRP A 101 3.77 -8.58 -1.88
N ARG A 102 3.28 -7.49 -2.51
CA ARG A 102 3.05 -7.47 -3.95
C ARG A 102 4.36 -7.26 -4.70
N PRO A 103 4.53 -7.86 -5.90
CA PRO A 103 5.75 -7.69 -6.70
C PRO A 103 6.13 -6.22 -6.93
N TRP A 104 5.16 -5.35 -7.22
CA TRP A 104 5.45 -3.92 -7.43
C TRP A 104 5.98 -3.25 -6.16
N TYR A 105 5.39 -3.53 -5.00
CA TYR A 105 5.80 -2.91 -3.74
C TYR A 105 7.20 -3.37 -3.37
N LEU A 106 7.43 -4.69 -3.38
CA LEU A 106 8.73 -5.28 -3.04
C LEU A 106 9.81 -4.85 -4.04
N ASN A 107 9.55 -4.82 -5.34
CA ASN A 107 10.54 -4.35 -6.31
C ASN A 107 10.87 -2.85 -6.16
N GLY A 108 9.94 -2.06 -5.60
CA GLY A 108 10.16 -0.66 -5.30
C GLY A 108 11.02 -0.41 -4.05
N ILE A 109 11.23 -1.42 -3.19
CA ILE A 109 11.95 -1.25 -1.92
C ILE A 109 13.03 -2.28 -1.64
N ALA A 110 13.10 -3.38 -2.38
CA ALA A 110 13.96 -4.51 -2.02
C ALA A 110 15.03 -4.78 -3.08
N VAL A 111 16.12 -5.36 -2.59
CA VAL A 111 17.17 -6.01 -3.36
C VAL A 111 17.22 -7.48 -2.94
N SER A 112 17.84 -8.34 -3.75
CA SER A 112 18.07 -9.75 -3.43
C SER A 112 18.82 -9.87 -2.12
N ARG A 113 18.28 -10.71 -1.23
CA ARG A 113 18.77 -10.85 0.15
C ARG A 113 18.91 -12.30 0.60
N ASP A 114 19.85 -12.53 1.50
CA ASP A 114 19.95 -13.73 2.34
C ASP A 114 19.49 -13.33 3.75
N LEU A 115 18.30 -13.78 4.13
CA LEU A 115 17.61 -13.42 5.36
C LEU A 115 17.70 -14.57 6.37
N LYS A 116 18.26 -14.30 7.55
CA LYS A 116 18.24 -15.21 8.69
C LYS A 116 17.23 -14.70 9.70
N ILE A 117 16.25 -15.52 10.06
CA ILE A 117 15.25 -15.17 11.10
C ILE A 117 15.52 -16.05 12.31
N LEU A 118 15.84 -15.43 13.45
CA LEU A 118 16.07 -16.09 14.73
C LEU A 118 14.80 -15.93 15.58
N VAL A 119 14.10 -17.03 15.83
CA VAL A 119 12.90 -17.07 16.68
C VAL A 119 13.26 -17.66 18.03
N ASP A 120 13.09 -16.87 19.08
CA ASP A 120 13.28 -17.33 20.45
C ASP A 120 12.18 -18.33 20.83
N VAL A 121 12.59 -19.49 21.35
CA VAL A 121 11.70 -20.54 21.88
C VAL A 121 11.97 -20.82 23.35
N GLY A 122 12.71 -19.95 24.05
CA GLY A 122 12.93 -20.05 25.48
C GLY A 122 11.63 -20.07 26.30
N ASN A 123 11.70 -20.51 27.55
CA ASN A 123 10.51 -20.78 28.39
C ASN A 123 9.53 -19.58 28.47
N ARG A 124 10.07 -18.36 28.58
CA ARG A 124 9.27 -17.13 28.69
C ARG A 124 8.47 -16.81 27.42
N MET A 125 8.83 -17.40 26.28
CA MET A 125 8.08 -17.27 25.04
C MET A 125 6.74 -18.02 25.08
N GLY A 126 6.59 -19.01 25.97
CA GLY A 126 5.33 -19.73 26.19
C GLY A 126 4.33 -19.01 27.11
N ILE A 127 4.70 -17.85 27.67
CA ILE A 127 3.81 -17.06 28.53
C ILE A 127 2.81 -16.31 27.65
N SER A 128 1.56 -16.26 28.10
CA SER A 128 0.52 -15.47 27.45
C SER A 128 0.86 -13.98 27.43
N VAL A 129 0.64 -13.35 26.28
CA VAL A 129 0.85 -11.91 26.13
C VAL A 129 -0.13 -11.11 27.00
N SER A 130 0.28 -9.91 27.35
CA SER A 130 -0.48 -9.03 28.23
C SER A 130 -1.66 -8.35 27.52
N PRO A 131 -2.62 -7.77 28.29
CA PRO A 131 -3.79 -7.09 27.72
C PRO A 131 -3.49 -6.00 26.65
N PRO A 132 -2.38 -5.23 26.72
CA PRO A 132 -2.02 -4.26 25.68
C PRO A 132 -1.90 -4.83 24.27
N TYR A 133 -1.67 -6.14 24.11
CA TYR A 133 -1.62 -6.76 22.78
C TYR A 133 -2.98 -6.88 22.10
N ASN A 134 -4.09 -6.78 22.85
CA ASN A 134 -5.45 -6.93 22.35
C ASN A 134 -5.63 -8.21 21.48
N ARG A 135 -5.18 -9.35 22.00
CA ARG A 135 -5.22 -10.65 21.31
C ARG A 135 -6.15 -11.65 22.00
N PRO A 136 -6.56 -12.73 21.31
CA PRO A 136 -7.33 -13.81 21.92
C PRO A 136 -6.66 -14.34 23.20
N PRO A 137 -7.44 -14.77 24.21
CA PRO A 137 -6.90 -15.41 25.40
C PRO A 137 -5.95 -16.55 25.05
N LEU A 138 -4.92 -16.76 25.88
CA LEU A 138 -3.87 -17.78 25.73
C LEU A 138 -2.87 -17.54 24.59
N THR A 139 -3.01 -16.49 23.78
CA THR A 139 -1.97 -16.14 22.79
C THR A 139 -0.65 -15.90 23.50
N THR A 140 0.41 -16.62 23.12
CA THR A 140 1.74 -16.53 23.74
C THR A 140 2.66 -15.57 22.99
N TYR A 141 3.77 -15.16 23.62
CA TYR A 141 4.81 -14.40 22.93
C TYR A 141 5.36 -15.15 21.70
N LEU A 142 5.48 -16.48 21.79
CA LEU A 142 5.87 -17.34 20.68
C LEU A 142 4.84 -17.29 19.53
N ASP A 143 3.54 -17.23 19.83
CA ASP A 143 2.51 -17.09 18.79
C ASP A 143 2.62 -15.75 18.06
N VAL A 144 2.99 -14.68 18.78
CA VAL A 144 3.27 -13.37 18.16
C VAL A 144 4.49 -13.43 17.25
N THR A 145 5.62 -14.01 17.70
CA THR A 145 6.84 -14.12 16.86
C THR A 145 6.64 -15.02 15.66
N LYS A 146 5.88 -16.13 15.80
CA LYS A 146 5.46 -16.96 14.67
C LYS A 146 4.70 -16.14 13.64
N ASN A 147 3.69 -15.37 14.06
CA ASN A 147 2.90 -14.54 13.16
C ASN A 147 3.76 -13.52 12.41
N ILE A 148 4.67 -12.82 13.09
CA ILE A 148 5.63 -11.90 12.46
C ILE A 148 6.53 -12.63 11.45
N THR A 149 7.05 -13.80 11.83
CA THR A 149 7.90 -14.64 10.96
C THR A 149 7.15 -15.05 9.70
N LEU A 150 5.91 -15.52 9.84
CA LEU A 150 5.08 -15.92 8.70
C LEU A 150 4.78 -14.74 7.77
N GLY A 151 4.48 -13.56 8.33
CA GLY A 151 4.33 -12.33 7.54
C GLY A 151 5.60 -12.00 6.75
N LEU A 152 6.77 -12.06 7.39
CA LEU A 152 8.06 -11.82 6.72
C LEU A 152 8.33 -12.83 5.59
N LEU A 153 7.98 -14.10 5.77
CA LEU A 153 8.12 -15.14 4.74
C LEU A 153 7.22 -14.87 3.52
N GLN A 154 6.05 -14.28 3.73
CA GLN A 154 5.15 -13.88 2.65
C GLN A 154 5.66 -12.63 1.89
N ALA A 155 6.48 -11.80 2.53
CA ALA A 155 7.05 -10.58 1.95
C ALA A 155 8.42 -10.80 1.27
N LEU A 156 8.74 -12.02 0.87
CA LEU A 156 9.97 -12.35 0.13
C LEU A 156 9.77 -12.17 -1.38
N SER A 157 10.84 -11.76 -2.05
CA SER A 157 10.87 -11.59 -3.50
C SER A 157 11.55 -12.79 -4.18
N PRO A 158 11.25 -13.06 -5.47
CA PRO A 158 12.03 -14.00 -6.26
C PRO A 158 13.53 -13.66 -6.21
N GLY A 159 14.38 -14.66 -5.95
CA GLY A 159 15.82 -14.50 -5.77
C GLY A 159 16.27 -14.25 -4.33
N ASP A 160 15.34 -14.18 -3.38
CA ASP A 160 15.68 -14.15 -1.96
C ASP A 160 16.00 -15.55 -1.44
N ASN A 161 16.93 -15.61 -0.49
CA ASN A 161 17.19 -16.79 0.32
C ASN A 161 16.75 -16.53 1.75
N VAL A 162 16.16 -17.53 2.40
CA VAL A 162 15.74 -17.43 3.79
C VAL A 162 16.10 -18.67 4.57
N GLU A 163 16.50 -18.48 5.82
CA GLU A 163 16.69 -19.56 6.78
C GLU A 163 16.15 -19.12 8.14
N VAL A 164 15.27 -19.93 8.73
CA VAL A 164 14.72 -19.67 10.06
C VAL A 164 15.40 -20.59 11.06
N PHE A 165 15.82 -20.03 12.18
CA PHE A 165 16.33 -20.77 13.32
C PHE A 165 15.39 -20.62 14.49
N SER A 166 15.22 -21.69 15.27
CA SER A 166 14.74 -21.59 16.64
C SER A 166 15.94 -21.58 17.59
N PHE A 167 15.91 -20.77 18.64
CA PHE A 167 16.96 -20.78 19.65
C PHE A 167 16.43 -20.67 21.08
N ASN A 168 17.17 -21.23 22.02
CA ASN A 168 16.93 -21.13 23.46
C ASN A 168 18.28 -20.98 24.20
N ASN A 169 18.35 -21.40 25.46
CA ASN A 169 19.54 -21.30 26.29
C ASN A 169 20.69 -22.23 25.86
N ASP A 170 20.37 -23.38 25.26
CA ASP A 170 21.38 -24.43 24.98
C ASP A 170 21.56 -24.72 23.49
N THR A 171 20.52 -24.47 22.69
CA THR A 171 20.46 -24.91 21.30
C THR A 171 20.01 -23.80 20.38
N THR A 172 20.65 -23.74 19.22
CA THR A 172 20.17 -22.98 18.05
C THR A 172 20.05 -23.97 16.89
N THR A 173 18.86 -24.11 16.31
CA THR A 173 18.55 -25.14 15.32
C THR A 173 17.94 -24.53 14.08
N SER A 174 18.50 -24.84 12.91
CA SER A 174 17.94 -24.43 11.61
C SER A 174 16.69 -25.26 11.31
N LEU A 175 15.59 -24.60 10.91
CA LEU A 175 14.30 -25.23 10.60
C LEU A 175 14.24 -25.75 9.16
N GLY A 176 15.34 -26.30 8.66
CA GLY A 176 15.40 -26.88 7.32
C GLY A 176 16.53 -26.48 6.41
N GLY A 177 17.49 -25.70 6.91
CA GLY A 177 18.49 -25.08 6.06
C GLY A 177 17.92 -23.91 5.27
N VAL A 178 18.64 -23.54 4.21
CA VAL A 178 18.32 -22.40 3.37
C VAL A 178 17.24 -22.78 2.34
N PHE A 179 16.21 -21.95 2.25
CA PHE A 179 15.19 -22.00 1.21
C PHE A 179 15.40 -20.83 0.25
N SER A 180 15.32 -21.10 -1.06
CA SER A 180 15.38 -20.07 -2.10
C SER A 180 14.00 -19.81 -2.66
N VAL A 181 13.60 -18.54 -2.74
CA VAL A 181 12.34 -18.12 -3.34
C VAL A 181 12.53 -18.03 -4.85
N ASN A 182 11.79 -18.85 -5.58
CA ASN A 182 11.89 -18.93 -7.04
C ASN A 182 10.59 -18.54 -7.74
N SER A 183 9.46 -18.63 -7.04
CA SER A 183 8.15 -18.33 -7.58
C SER A 183 7.87 -16.83 -7.47
N SER A 184 7.30 -16.26 -8.54
CA SER A 184 6.62 -14.98 -8.42
C SER A 184 5.36 -15.19 -7.59
N TYR A 185 5.12 -14.28 -6.65
CA TYR A 185 3.96 -14.31 -5.76
C TYR A 185 2.66 -14.64 -6.51
N ASN A 186 1.92 -15.64 -6.03
CA ASN A 186 0.63 -16.04 -6.60
C ASN A 186 -0.53 -15.51 -5.74
N TYR A 187 -1.32 -14.60 -6.31
CA TYR A 187 -2.50 -14.00 -5.68
C TYR A 187 -3.53 -15.01 -5.19
N PHE A 188 -3.77 -16.08 -5.96
CA PHE A 188 -4.77 -17.09 -5.63
C PHE A 188 -4.30 -18.07 -4.56
N ASN A 189 -3.04 -17.98 -4.13
CA ASN A 189 -2.48 -18.84 -3.11
C ASN A 189 -2.11 -18.03 -1.86
N PRO A 190 -2.85 -18.13 -0.75
CA PRO A 190 -2.53 -17.43 0.49
C PRO A 190 -1.16 -17.84 1.09
N SER A 191 -0.55 -18.93 0.60
CA SER A 191 0.80 -19.34 0.99
C SER A 191 1.90 -18.62 0.21
N GLY A 192 1.57 -17.86 -0.85
CA GLY A 192 2.45 -16.98 -1.66
C GLY A 192 3.58 -17.67 -2.42
N HIS A 193 4.34 -18.48 -1.70
CA HIS A 193 5.54 -19.21 -2.06
C HIS A 193 5.35 -20.69 -1.67
N PRO A 194 4.81 -21.55 -2.57
CA PRO A 194 4.61 -22.97 -2.28
C PRO A 194 5.90 -23.69 -1.86
N GLU A 195 7.06 -23.23 -2.34
CA GLU A 195 8.39 -23.73 -1.95
C GLU A 195 8.69 -23.53 -0.46
N LEU A 196 8.05 -22.54 0.20
CA LEU A 196 8.21 -22.27 1.63
C LEU A 196 7.23 -23.06 2.51
N ALA A 197 6.29 -23.82 1.93
CA ALA A 197 5.29 -24.57 2.70
C ALA A 197 5.90 -25.49 3.78
N PRO A 198 7.01 -26.22 3.54
CA PRO A 198 7.67 -27.02 4.58
C PRO A 198 8.22 -26.16 5.73
N LEU A 199 8.79 -25.00 5.40
CA LEU A 199 9.33 -24.06 6.39
C LEU A 199 8.20 -23.43 7.23
N ILE A 200 7.13 -22.99 6.56
CA ILE A 200 5.91 -22.46 7.21
C ILE A 200 5.34 -23.47 8.20
N SER A 201 5.22 -24.75 7.80
CA SER A 201 4.75 -25.82 8.69
C SER A 201 5.65 -25.98 9.92
N ARG A 202 6.97 -25.92 9.76
CA ARG A 202 7.93 -26.01 10.86
C ARG A 202 7.88 -24.81 11.80
N VAL A 203 7.68 -23.59 11.28
CA VAL A 203 7.48 -22.39 12.09
C VAL A 203 6.20 -22.52 12.92
N ASN A 204 5.10 -22.96 12.32
CA ASN A 204 3.84 -23.19 13.03
C ASN A 204 3.99 -24.24 14.15
N ALA A 205 4.79 -25.29 13.91
CA ALA A 205 5.04 -26.37 14.84
C ALA A 205 6.00 -26.03 15.99
N LEU A 206 6.61 -24.83 16.01
CA LEU A 206 7.49 -24.44 17.12
C LEU A 206 6.74 -24.46 18.45
N VAL A 207 7.42 -24.89 19.51
CA VAL A 207 6.91 -24.88 20.87
C VAL A 207 7.95 -24.26 21.79
N SER A 208 7.51 -23.60 22.85
CA SER A 208 8.42 -23.09 23.87
C SER A 208 9.05 -24.26 24.63
N THR A 209 10.32 -24.12 24.99
CA THR A 209 11.08 -25.14 25.73
C THR A 209 11.14 -24.81 27.22
N VAL A 210 10.99 -25.83 28.07
CA VAL A 210 11.17 -25.75 29.53
C VAL A 210 12.50 -26.46 29.83
N PRO A 211 13.58 -25.71 30.13
CA PRO A 211 13.71 -25.12 31.46
C PRO A 211 13.76 -23.58 31.46
N ALA A 212 13.69 -23.00 32.66
CA ALA A 212 13.64 -21.55 32.93
C ALA A 212 14.93 -20.75 32.65
N ALA A 213 15.89 -21.32 31.92
CA ALA A 213 17.14 -20.63 31.58
C ALA A 213 16.89 -19.57 30.49
N LEU A 214 17.69 -18.50 30.54
CA LEU A 214 17.62 -17.38 29.61
C LEU A 214 18.23 -17.78 28.26
N SER A 215 17.69 -17.26 27.15
CA SER A 215 18.12 -17.66 25.81
C SER A 215 19.53 -17.15 25.45
N ASP A 216 20.31 -17.94 24.70
CA ASP A 216 21.64 -17.56 24.23
C ASP A 216 21.56 -16.83 22.88
N LEU A 217 21.38 -15.50 22.97
CA LEU A 217 21.31 -14.64 21.79
C LEU A 217 22.63 -14.62 20.99
N ASN A 218 23.78 -14.66 21.67
CA ASN A 218 25.07 -14.54 21.00
C ASN A 218 25.40 -15.80 20.20
N GLY A 219 25.20 -16.98 20.79
CA GLY A 219 25.34 -18.26 20.09
C GLY A 219 24.41 -18.35 18.88
N ALA A 220 23.17 -17.88 19.01
CA ALA A 220 22.20 -17.85 17.92
C ALA A 220 22.64 -16.96 16.75
N ILE A 221 23.06 -15.72 17.03
CA ILE A 221 23.55 -14.78 16.02
C ILE A 221 24.84 -15.31 15.37
N SER A 222 25.76 -15.88 16.17
CA SER A 222 27.00 -16.46 15.67
C SER A 222 26.72 -17.60 14.67
N LYS A 223 25.77 -18.48 14.99
CA LYS A 223 25.37 -19.58 14.10
C LYS A 223 24.69 -19.10 12.83
N ALA A 224 23.80 -18.11 12.91
CA ALA A 224 23.16 -17.51 11.74
C ALA A 224 24.17 -16.76 10.85
N ALA A 225 25.09 -16.00 11.45
CA ALA A 225 26.14 -15.30 10.70
C ALA A 225 27.08 -16.27 9.97
N ALA A 226 27.34 -17.45 10.56
CA ALA A 226 28.13 -18.50 9.93
C ALA A 226 27.40 -19.21 8.78
N SER A 227 26.06 -19.14 8.70
CA SER A 227 25.27 -19.78 7.64
C SER A 227 25.01 -18.89 6.41
N PHE A 228 25.53 -17.66 6.40
CA PHE A 228 25.48 -16.81 5.20
C PHE A 228 26.26 -17.42 4.05
N ASN A 229 25.67 -17.38 2.87
CA ASN A 229 26.36 -17.75 1.64
C ASN A 229 27.35 -16.65 1.19
N GLN A 230 28.24 -16.99 0.26
CA GLN A 230 29.18 -16.04 -0.36
C GLN A 230 28.58 -15.30 -1.56
N LEU A 231 27.29 -15.47 -1.86
CA LEU A 231 26.65 -14.78 -2.98
C LEU A 231 26.52 -13.29 -2.67
N GLN A 232 26.58 -12.48 -3.73
CA GLN A 232 26.42 -11.03 -3.64
C GLN A 232 24.95 -10.66 -3.40
N SER A 233 24.51 -10.81 -2.15
CA SER A 233 23.16 -10.50 -1.69
C SER A 233 23.22 -9.66 -0.41
N LEU A 234 22.15 -8.93 -0.13
CA LEU A 234 22.00 -8.21 1.13
C LEU A 234 21.83 -9.21 2.27
N LYS A 235 22.70 -9.18 3.27
CA LYS A 235 22.68 -10.12 4.39
C LYS A 235 22.03 -9.49 5.61
N VAL A 236 20.95 -10.09 6.10
CA VAL A 236 20.20 -9.57 7.25
C VAL A 236 19.92 -10.69 8.25
N ILE A 237 20.13 -10.40 9.53
CA ILE A 237 19.71 -11.23 10.66
C ILE A 237 18.60 -10.48 11.40
N ILE A 238 17.41 -11.07 11.47
CA ILE A 238 16.29 -10.58 12.29
C ILE A 238 16.16 -11.47 13.51
N VAL A 239 16.13 -10.89 14.70
CA VAL A 239 15.86 -11.58 15.97
C VAL A 239 14.47 -11.18 16.48
N LEU A 240 13.66 -12.17 16.84
CA LEU A 240 12.34 -11.98 17.46
C LEU A 240 12.33 -12.67 18.83
N SER A 241 12.18 -11.89 19.90
CA SER A 241 12.16 -12.37 21.28
C SER A 241 11.39 -11.41 22.18
N ASN A 242 11.10 -11.81 23.42
CA ASN A 242 10.62 -10.91 24.48
C ASN A 242 11.74 -10.23 25.28
N GLY A 243 13.02 -10.48 24.95
CA GLY A 243 14.17 -9.76 25.50
C GLY A 243 14.90 -10.45 26.65
N LEU A 244 14.45 -11.61 27.13
CA LEU A 244 15.04 -12.28 28.29
C LEU A 244 16.22 -13.19 27.90
N PHE A 245 17.40 -12.60 27.80
CA PHE A 245 18.64 -13.27 27.40
C PHE A 245 19.67 -13.39 28.53
N VAL A 246 20.63 -14.31 28.38
CA VAL A 246 21.77 -14.45 29.31
C VAL A 246 22.54 -13.11 29.40
N VAL A 247 22.93 -12.68 30.60
CA VAL A 247 23.53 -11.34 30.88
C VAL A 247 24.78 -11.03 30.01
N ASN A 248 25.53 -12.03 29.55
CA ASN A 248 26.71 -11.87 28.70
C ASN A 248 26.43 -12.01 27.18
N SER A 249 25.16 -12.19 26.79
CA SER A 249 24.75 -12.42 25.41
C SER A 249 24.76 -11.16 24.52
N THR A 250 25.15 -9.99 25.06
CA THR A 250 25.24 -8.72 24.32
C THR A 250 26.61 -8.51 23.65
N THR A 251 27.55 -9.45 23.82
CA THR A 251 28.84 -9.43 23.11
C THR A 251 28.68 -9.98 21.69
N PHE A 252 28.00 -9.24 20.83
CA PHE A 252 27.69 -9.66 19.46
C PHE A 252 28.95 -10.08 18.67
N PRO A 253 28.83 -11.05 17.74
CA PRO A 253 29.95 -11.59 16.97
C PRO A 253 30.41 -10.61 15.88
N ALA A 254 31.04 -9.50 16.30
CA ALA A 254 31.39 -8.34 15.45
C ALA A 254 32.20 -8.74 14.22
N LEU A 255 33.20 -9.62 14.38
CA LEU A 255 34.03 -10.09 13.26
C LEU A 255 33.22 -10.87 12.21
N ALA A 256 32.27 -11.71 12.64
CA ALA A 256 31.43 -12.48 11.73
C ALA A 256 30.42 -11.57 11.01
N LEU A 257 29.82 -10.61 11.72
CA LEU A 257 28.90 -9.63 11.14
C LEU A 257 29.62 -8.71 10.15
N GLN A 258 30.81 -8.20 10.51
CA GLN A 258 31.61 -7.33 9.65
C GLN A 258 32.13 -8.07 8.41
N LYS A 259 32.65 -9.29 8.56
CA LYS A 259 33.11 -10.12 7.43
C LYS A 259 32.00 -10.35 6.40
N ASN A 260 30.78 -10.56 6.89
CA ASN A 260 29.63 -10.79 6.04
C ASN A 260 28.94 -9.50 5.59
N GLN A 261 29.33 -8.32 6.10
CA GLN A 261 28.57 -7.07 5.97
C GLN A 261 27.07 -7.26 6.32
N ALA A 262 26.81 -8.05 7.38
CA ALA A 262 25.46 -8.45 7.75
C ALA A 262 24.80 -7.43 8.68
N LYS A 263 23.56 -7.03 8.36
CA LYS A 263 22.74 -6.18 9.21
C LYS A 263 22.04 -7.01 10.29
N LEU A 264 22.34 -6.73 11.55
CA LEU A 264 21.61 -7.28 12.70
C LEU A 264 20.43 -6.36 13.07
N MET A 265 19.24 -6.93 13.20
CA MET A 265 18.02 -6.24 13.67
C MET A 265 17.38 -7.06 14.78
N VAL A 266 17.24 -6.49 15.96
CA VAL A 266 16.67 -7.14 17.15
C VAL A 266 15.34 -6.47 17.47
N TYR A 267 14.26 -7.24 17.38
CA TYR A 267 12.92 -6.80 17.77
C TYR A 267 12.53 -7.46 19.08
N LYS A 268 12.23 -6.63 20.07
CA LYS A 268 11.76 -7.07 21.38
C LYS A 268 10.25 -6.90 21.47
N LEU A 269 9.56 -7.95 21.90
CA LEU A 269 8.18 -7.90 22.33
C LEU A 269 8.09 -7.26 23.72
N PRO A 270 7.27 -6.21 23.92
CA PRO A 270 7.12 -5.57 25.22
C PRO A 270 6.50 -6.52 26.26
N THR A 271 6.97 -6.42 27.50
CA THR A 271 6.43 -7.19 28.63
C THR A 271 5.92 -6.27 29.73
N ASN A 272 5.04 -6.77 30.59
CA ASN A 272 4.49 -5.98 31.70
C ASN A 272 5.57 -5.57 32.71
N ASP A 273 6.66 -6.32 32.78
CA ASP A 273 7.75 -6.13 33.73
C ASP A 273 8.99 -5.49 33.07
N ASP A 274 8.82 -4.76 31.96
CA ASP A 274 9.95 -4.13 31.24
C ASP A 274 10.76 -3.14 32.12
N GLY A 275 10.16 -2.58 33.17
CA GLY A 275 10.87 -1.78 34.18
C GLY A 275 11.85 -2.57 35.07
N GLY A 276 11.74 -3.90 35.07
CA GLY A 276 12.64 -4.85 35.74
C GLY A 276 13.40 -5.76 34.76
N ASP A 277 13.22 -5.58 33.45
CA ASP A 277 13.86 -6.42 32.43
C ASP A 277 15.38 -6.17 32.42
N PRO A 278 16.22 -7.17 32.80
CA PRO A 278 17.67 -7.02 32.84
C PRO A 278 18.27 -6.59 31.50
N PHE A 279 17.61 -6.92 30.40
CA PHE A 279 18.04 -6.55 29.05
C PHE A 279 17.78 -5.07 28.77
N MET A 280 16.64 -4.53 29.17
CA MET A 280 16.31 -3.10 29.05
C MET A 280 17.06 -2.23 30.05
N LEU A 281 17.37 -2.78 31.23
CA LEU A 281 18.18 -2.14 32.26
C LEU A 281 19.69 -2.19 31.96
N ASN A 282 20.11 -2.99 30.96
CA ASN A 282 21.52 -3.07 30.60
C ASN A 282 21.98 -1.80 29.88
N THR A 283 22.70 -0.95 30.60
CA THR A 283 23.24 0.32 30.10
C THR A 283 24.29 0.16 29.00
N THR A 284 24.88 -1.03 28.81
CA THR A 284 25.84 -1.27 27.73
C THR A 284 25.20 -1.73 26.43
N PHE A 285 23.96 -2.23 26.47
CA PHE A 285 23.34 -2.89 25.32
C PHE A 285 23.26 -1.97 24.09
N GLN A 286 22.82 -0.71 24.26
CA GLN A 286 22.80 0.27 23.17
C GLN A 286 24.17 0.46 22.53
N ARG A 287 25.23 0.56 23.34
CA ARG A 287 26.61 0.67 22.85
C ARG A 287 27.03 -0.59 22.11
N ASP A 288 26.70 -1.75 22.67
CA ASP A 288 27.13 -3.04 22.14
C ASP A 288 26.43 -3.35 20.79
N ILE A 289 25.11 -3.11 20.65
CA ILE A 289 24.40 -3.25 19.36
C ILE A 289 24.90 -2.23 18.33
N CYS A 290 25.19 -1.00 18.76
CA CYS A 290 25.74 0.02 17.85
C CYS A 290 27.17 -0.28 17.39
N SER A 291 27.97 -0.98 18.21
CA SER A 291 29.34 -1.35 17.84
C SER A 291 29.40 -2.27 16.61
N VAL A 292 28.32 -3.04 16.38
CA VAL A 292 28.15 -3.91 15.21
C VAL A 292 27.22 -3.30 14.15
N GLN A 293 26.94 -2.00 14.25
CA GLN A 293 25.99 -1.28 13.38
C GLN A 293 24.61 -1.94 13.32
N GLY A 294 24.21 -2.61 14.40
CA GLY A 294 22.92 -3.28 14.52
C GLY A 294 21.77 -2.31 14.75
N SER A 295 20.56 -2.85 14.81
CA SER A 295 19.35 -2.11 15.15
C SER A 295 18.60 -2.80 16.27
N PHE A 296 18.02 -2.03 17.18
CA PHE A 296 17.14 -2.49 18.23
C PHE A 296 15.83 -1.70 18.23
N GLU A 297 14.70 -2.39 18.29
CA GLU A 297 13.37 -1.80 18.43
C GLU A 297 12.55 -2.62 19.43
N SER A 298 12.08 -1.97 20.51
CA SER A 298 10.98 -2.50 21.32
C SER A 298 9.67 -2.23 20.59
N LEU A 299 8.94 -3.28 20.27
CA LEU A 299 7.72 -3.22 19.47
C LEU A 299 6.55 -2.59 20.23
N ASP A 300 5.60 -2.00 19.50
CA ASP A 300 4.28 -1.66 20.07
C ASP A 300 3.44 -2.93 20.14
N ALA A 301 2.97 -3.28 21.34
CA ALA A 301 2.11 -4.43 21.58
C ALA A 301 0.88 -4.45 20.65
N LEU A 302 0.22 -3.30 20.48
CA LEU A 302 -0.97 -3.18 19.62
C LEU A 302 -0.61 -3.35 18.14
N ALA A 303 0.46 -2.68 17.69
CA ALA A 303 0.93 -2.76 16.31
C ALA A 303 1.34 -4.17 15.88
N THR A 304 1.68 -5.06 16.82
CA THR A 304 2.01 -6.46 16.48
C THR A 304 0.86 -7.20 15.80
N ALA A 305 -0.39 -6.76 16.00
CA ALA A 305 -1.55 -7.31 15.30
C ALA A 305 -1.42 -7.18 13.76
N ASN A 306 -0.60 -6.24 13.31
CA ASN A 306 -0.17 -6.08 11.93
C ASN A 306 1.32 -6.49 11.80
N PRO A 307 1.60 -7.77 11.50
CA PRO A 307 2.95 -8.33 11.61
C PRO A 307 3.99 -7.57 10.78
N LEU A 308 3.66 -7.21 9.53
CA LEU A 308 4.59 -6.49 8.65
C LEU A 308 4.82 -5.03 9.07
N TYR A 309 3.81 -4.37 9.65
CA TYR A 309 3.98 -3.01 10.18
C TYR A 309 4.82 -3.01 11.45
N SER A 310 4.68 -4.03 12.31
CA SER A 310 5.45 -4.13 13.54
C SER A 310 6.97 -4.13 13.28
N VAL A 311 7.40 -4.64 12.12
CA VAL A 311 8.80 -4.63 11.67
C VAL A 311 9.05 -3.62 10.53
N ARG A 312 8.31 -2.52 10.47
CA ARG A 312 8.43 -1.48 9.41
C ARG A 312 9.83 -0.89 9.25
N SER A 313 10.65 -0.90 10.31
CA SER A 313 12.04 -0.45 10.24
C SER A 313 12.91 -1.37 9.36
N TYR A 314 12.57 -2.67 9.25
CA TYR A 314 13.18 -3.59 8.27
C TYR A 314 12.86 -3.15 6.83
N PHE A 315 11.61 -2.86 6.52
CA PHE A 315 11.22 -2.38 5.20
C PHE A 315 11.81 -1.01 4.87
N THR A 316 11.96 -0.13 5.86
CA THR A 316 12.70 1.13 5.72
C THR A 316 14.16 0.87 5.37
N TYR A 317 14.82 -0.09 6.05
CA TYR A 317 16.19 -0.46 5.75
C TYR A 317 16.33 -0.99 4.32
N LEU A 318 15.46 -1.91 3.89
CA LEU A 318 15.43 -2.40 2.52
C LEU A 318 15.30 -1.24 1.52
N ALA A 319 14.32 -0.36 1.73
CA ALA A 319 14.04 0.76 0.84
C ALA A 319 15.24 1.71 0.69
N ARG A 320 15.98 1.98 1.78
CA ARG A 320 17.19 2.80 1.74
C ARG A 320 18.33 2.13 0.97
N VAL A 321 18.50 0.81 1.12
CA VAL A 321 19.49 0.05 0.34
C VAL A 321 19.12 0.04 -1.14
N GLN A 322 17.83 -0.13 -1.46
CA GLN A 322 17.33 -0.03 -2.83
C GLN A 322 17.60 1.36 -3.41
N LEU A 323 17.30 2.43 -2.66
CA LEU A 323 17.52 3.81 -3.11
C LEU A 323 19.01 4.09 -3.34
N ALA A 324 19.89 3.56 -2.48
CA ALA A 324 21.33 3.63 -2.68
C ALA A 324 21.82 2.85 -3.92
N THR A 325 21.06 1.85 -4.37
CA THR A 325 21.39 1.02 -5.54
C THR A 325 20.94 1.69 -6.84
N VAL A 326 19.73 2.25 -6.87
CA VAL A 326 19.14 2.81 -8.11
C VAL A 326 19.24 4.33 -8.19
N GLY A 327 19.62 5.01 -7.10
CA GLY A 327 19.54 6.47 -6.98
C GLY A 327 18.08 6.95 -6.98
N ASN A 328 17.84 8.13 -7.53
CA ASN A 328 16.47 8.67 -7.67
C ASN A 328 15.71 8.11 -8.89
N ASN A 329 16.09 6.93 -9.39
CA ASN A 329 15.43 6.33 -10.55
C ASN A 329 14.22 5.48 -10.15
N VAL A 330 13.23 5.45 -11.05
CA VAL A 330 12.05 4.59 -10.95
C VAL A 330 12.43 3.13 -11.24
N THR A 331 11.90 2.20 -10.44
CA THR A 331 12.08 0.75 -10.65
C THR A 331 10.82 0.12 -11.19
N TRP A 332 10.96 -0.81 -12.13
CA TRP A 332 9.84 -1.47 -12.78
C TRP A 332 9.60 -2.86 -12.19
N SER A 333 8.34 -3.19 -11.95
CA SER A 333 7.98 -4.56 -11.57
C SER A 333 8.22 -5.51 -12.74
N ASN A 334 8.45 -6.79 -12.42
CA ASN A 334 8.23 -7.84 -13.42
C ASN A 334 6.74 -7.89 -13.79
N LYS A 335 6.43 -8.56 -14.90
CA LYS A 335 5.06 -8.90 -15.27
C LYS A 335 4.38 -9.65 -14.13
N TYR A 336 3.20 -9.19 -13.70
CA TYR A 336 2.43 -9.83 -12.64
C TYR A 336 0.92 -9.70 -12.91
N ALA A 337 0.10 -10.54 -12.30
CA ALA A 337 -1.35 -10.42 -12.38
C ALA A 337 -1.85 -9.27 -11.47
N SER A 338 -2.44 -8.23 -12.06
CA SER A 338 -3.03 -7.12 -11.31
C SER A 338 -4.30 -7.57 -10.61
N VAL A 339 -4.39 -7.29 -9.31
CA VAL A 339 -5.55 -7.66 -8.48
C VAL A 339 -6.83 -6.98 -8.97
N SER A 340 -6.70 -5.77 -9.53
CA SER A 340 -7.86 -4.96 -9.90
C SER A 340 -8.53 -5.39 -11.20
N GLN A 341 -7.88 -6.22 -12.02
CA GLN A 341 -8.33 -6.54 -13.39
C GLN A 341 -8.11 -8.02 -13.78
N ASP A 342 -7.46 -8.84 -12.94
CA ASP A 342 -7.04 -10.21 -13.28
C ASP A 342 -6.28 -10.30 -14.64
N GLN A 343 -5.54 -9.24 -14.94
CA GLN A 343 -4.80 -9.05 -16.18
C GLN A 343 -3.34 -8.75 -15.86
N ASN A 344 -2.47 -9.02 -16.82
CA ASN A 344 -1.06 -8.80 -16.65
C ASN A 344 -0.70 -7.31 -16.65
N ALA A 345 -0.06 -6.88 -15.58
CA ALA A 345 0.44 -5.54 -15.41
C ALA A 345 1.96 -5.51 -15.17
N ILE A 346 2.49 -4.31 -15.37
CA ILE A 346 3.82 -3.85 -14.99
C ILE A 346 3.65 -2.51 -14.30
N THR A 347 4.47 -2.25 -13.30
CA THR A 347 4.34 -1.06 -12.48
C THR A 347 5.69 -0.36 -12.36
N PRO A 348 5.85 0.87 -12.88
CA PRO A 348 6.82 1.82 -12.37
C PRO A 348 6.52 2.15 -10.91
N THR A 349 7.51 2.00 -10.05
CA THR A 349 7.38 2.22 -8.61
C THR A 349 8.45 3.15 -8.08
N TYR A 350 8.06 3.89 -7.04
CA TYR A 350 8.96 4.78 -6.33
C TYR A 350 8.65 4.75 -4.83
N PRO A 351 9.65 4.51 -3.96
CA PRO A 351 9.46 4.54 -2.51
C PRO A 351 9.32 5.98 -2.01
N ALA A 352 8.36 6.21 -1.11
CA ALA A 352 8.16 7.49 -0.45
C ALA A 352 8.68 7.44 0.98
N PHE A 353 9.53 8.41 1.33
CA PHE A 353 10.10 8.56 2.66
C PHE A 353 9.52 9.78 3.38
N GLY A 354 9.36 9.66 4.70
CA GLY A 354 9.06 10.79 5.56
C GLY A 354 10.24 11.72 5.72
N SER A 355 10.01 12.89 6.32
CA SER A 355 11.07 13.85 6.66
C SER A 355 12.09 13.30 7.65
N ASP A 356 11.71 12.28 8.42
CA ASP A 356 12.55 11.50 9.33
C ASP A 356 13.32 10.37 8.62
N GLY A 357 13.09 10.22 7.31
CA GLY A 357 13.69 9.20 6.46
C GLY A 357 13.11 7.80 6.62
N HIS A 358 12.01 7.61 7.34
CA HIS A 358 11.33 6.31 7.38
C HIS A 358 10.49 6.08 6.12
N LEU A 359 10.35 4.82 5.70
CA LEU A 359 9.47 4.49 4.58
C LEU A 359 8.01 4.74 5.00
N ILE A 360 7.31 5.58 4.25
CA ILE A 360 5.86 5.79 4.42
C ILE A 360 5.08 4.81 3.53
N GLY A 361 5.62 4.51 2.35
CA GLY A 361 4.98 3.60 1.40
C GLY A 361 5.63 3.62 0.03
N VAL A 362 4.93 3.06 -0.96
CA VAL A 362 5.38 2.96 -2.34
C VAL A 362 4.26 3.47 -3.25
N ALA A 363 4.61 4.40 -4.14
CA ALA A 363 3.72 4.84 -5.20
C ALA A 363 3.91 3.95 -6.44
N GLY A 364 2.82 3.65 -7.13
CA GLY A 364 2.82 2.84 -8.35
C GLY A 364 1.80 3.32 -9.37
N ILE A 365 2.09 3.05 -10.64
CA ILE A 365 1.16 3.25 -11.76
C ILE A 365 1.12 1.95 -12.55
N ASP A 366 0.01 1.23 -12.55
CA ASP A 366 -0.11 0.05 -13.42
C ASP A 366 -0.18 0.46 -14.89
N VAL A 367 0.53 -0.27 -15.72
CA VAL A 367 0.29 -0.35 -17.16
C VAL A 367 -0.18 -1.76 -17.45
N VAL A 368 -1.45 -1.90 -17.82
CA VAL A 368 -2.06 -3.20 -18.08
C VAL A 368 -1.73 -3.63 -19.51
N ILE A 369 -0.80 -4.57 -19.61
CA ILE A 369 -0.15 -4.98 -20.87
C ILE A 369 -1.14 -5.67 -21.79
N ASP A 370 -2.08 -6.43 -21.22
CA ASP A 370 -3.06 -7.22 -21.97
C ASP A 370 -4.06 -6.33 -22.74
N ASN A 371 -4.24 -5.08 -22.30
CA ASN A 371 -5.12 -4.10 -22.93
C ASN A 371 -4.43 -3.24 -24.00
N LEU A 372 -3.12 -3.41 -24.20
CA LEU A 372 -2.38 -2.71 -25.23
C LEU A 372 -2.51 -3.42 -26.59
N ASP A 373 -2.66 -2.66 -27.67
CA ASP A 373 -2.58 -3.21 -29.02
C ASP A 373 -1.19 -3.81 -29.31
N GLU A 374 -1.09 -4.73 -30.27
CA GLU A 374 0.17 -5.46 -30.55
C GLU A 374 1.39 -4.55 -30.80
N PRO A 375 1.29 -3.48 -31.61
CA PRO A 375 2.41 -2.57 -31.82
C PRO A 375 2.86 -1.89 -30.52
N LEU A 376 1.93 -1.33 -29.74
CA LEU A 376 2.23 -0.64 -28.49
C LEU A 376 2.75 -1.60 -27.43
N ARG A 377 2.14 -2.78 -27.32
CA ARG A 377 2.57 -3.84 -26.40
C ARG A 377 4.00 -4.26 -26.65
N THR A 378 4.37 -4.45 -27.91
CA THR A 378 5.75 -4.80 -28.31
C THR A 378 6.73 -3.69 -27.93
N LEU A 379 6.38 -2.42 -28.20
CA LEU A 379 7.20 -1.27 -27.84
C LEU A 379 7.38 -1.15 -26.32
N VAL A 380 6.31 -1.32 -25.54
CA VAL A 380 6.34 -1.27 -24.08
C VAL A 380 7.22 -2.39 -23.52
N LEU A 381 7.01 -3.63 -23.95
CA LEU A 381 7.82 -4.78 -23.51
C LEU A 381 9.30 -4.61 -23.89
N GLN A 382 9.60 -4.05 -25.06
CA GLN A 382 10.98 -3.77 -25.46
C GLN A 382 11.60 -2.65 -24.63
N ALA A 383 10.85 -1.60 -24.30
CA ALA A 383 11.31 -0.50 -23.45
C ALA A 383 11.60 -0.93 -22.01
N ILE A 384 10.88 -1.92 -21.48
CA ILE A 384 11.11 -2.44 -20.11
C ILE A 384 12.42 -3.20 -20.01
N LYS A 385 12.83 -3.92 -21.07
CA LYS A 385 14.08 -4.69 -21.06
C LYS A 385 15.32 -3.82 -20.82
N THR A 386 15.26 -2.53 -21.15
CA THR A 386 16.35 -1.57 -20.92
C THR A 386 16.20 -0.80 -19.61
N ARG A 387 15.11 -1.01 -18.85
CA ARG A 387 14.83 -0.34 -17.59
C ARG A 387 15.26 -1.19 -16.40
N ILE A 388 15.57 -0.50 -15.31
CA ILE A 388 15.82 -1.13 -14.01
C ILE A 388 14.54 -1.83 -13.58
N SER A 389 14.58 -3.16 -13.53
CA SER A 389 13.40 -3.99 -13.31
C SER A 389 13.71 -5.23 -12.48
N GLY A 390 12.66 -5.74 -11.83
CA GLY A 390 12.76 -6.99 -11.07
C GLY A 390 13.51 -6.86 -9.74
N THR A 391 13.96 -8.00 -9.22
CA THR A 391 14.78 -8.07 -8.01
C THR A 391 16.21 -7.62 -8.33
N LEU A 392 16.65 -6.53 -7.70
CA LEU A 392 17.96 -5.94 -7.93
C LEU A 392 19.04 -6.64 -7.10
N GLN A 393 20.30 -6.59 -7.54
CA GLN A 393 21.41 -7.05 -6.71
C GLN A 393 21.75 -5.99 -5.65
N ALA A 394 22.21 -6.43 -4.49
CA ALA A 394 22.64 -5.52 -3.44
C ALA A 394 23.91 -4.75 -3.85
N PRO A 395 24.06 -3.47 -3.43
CA PRO A 395 25.23 -2.68 -3.75
C PRO A 395 26.46 -3.22 -3.01
N ALA A 396 27.66 -2.98 -3.55
CA ALA A 396 28.91 -3.44 -2.93
C ALA A 396 29.21 -2.75 -1.59
N THR A 397 28.64 -1.56 -1.36
CA THR A 397 28.71 -0.84 -0.09
C THR A 397 27.29 -0.62 0.40
N ILE A 398 26.97 -1.24 1.55
CA ILE A 398 25.64 -1.18 2.15
C ILE A 398 25.66 -0.10 3.23
N PRO A 399 24.73 0.87 3.22
CA PRO A 399 24.62 1.85 4.30
C PRO A 399 24.20 1.15 5.59
N MET A 400 25.10 1.13 6.57
CA MET A 400 24.92 0.49 7.87
C MET A 400 24.90 1.55 8.95
N THR A 401 23.72 1.85 9.47
CA THR A 401 23.53 2.84 10.54
C THR A 401 22.97 2.14 11.78
N CYS A 402 23.52 2.46 12.95
CA CYS A 402 22.92 2.01 14.20
C CYS A 402 21.55 2.67 14.40
N TYR A 403 20.58 1.91 14.89
CA TYR A 403 19.30 2.44 15.33
C TYR A 403 18.93 1.82 16.67
N TYR A 404 18.53 2.64 17.64
CA TYR A 404 18.14 2.16 18.96
C TYR A 404 16.88 2.86 19.41
N GLN A 405 15.83 2.08 19.62
CA GLN A 405 14.53 2.57 20.10
C GLN A 405 14.02 1.67 21.21
N ASN A 406 13.93 2.23 22.43
CA ASN A 406 13.43 1.54 23.61
C ASN A 406 11.90 1.53 23.73
N GLU A 407 11.23 2.41 23.00
CA GLU A 407 9.77 2.48 22.86
C GLU A 407 9.42 2.83 21.41
N SER A 408 8.65 1.98 20.74
CA SER A 408 8.13 2.26 19.41
C SER A 408 7.30 3.55 19.42
N SER A 409 7.77 4.56 18.71
CA SER A 409 7.05 5.81 18.53
C SER A 409 5.91 5.55 17.53
N SER A 410 4.67 5.46 18.02
CA SER A 410 3.51 5.70 17.18
C SER A 410 3.60 7.14 16.69
N SER A 411 3.53 7.37 15.38
CA SER A 411 3.40 8.70 14.80
C SER A 411 2.06 9.31 15.23
N VAL A 412 2.00 9.94 16.40
CA VAL A 412 0.78 10.54 16.92
C VAL A 412 0.26 11.55 15.89
N CYS A 413 -0.95 11.34 15.35
CA CYS A 413 -1.67 12.42 14.67
C CYS A 413 -1.80 13.54 15.70
N PRO A 414 -1.21 14.73 15.48
CA PRO A 414 -1.24 15.78 16.48
C PRO A 414 -2.70 16.13 16.77
N GLY A 415 -3.13 15.82 17.97
CA GLY A 415 -4.29 16.46 18.55
C GLY A 415 -3.94 17.93 18.74
N SER A 416 -4.64 18.80 18.03
CA SER A 416 -4.83 20.23 18.36
C SER A 416 -3.68 21.23 18.22
N THR A 417 -2.50 20.88 17.69
CA THR A 417 -1.55 21.93 17.23
C THR A 417 -1.81 22.27 15.76
N PRO A 418 -1.91 23.57 15.38
CA PRO A 418 -2.02 23.96 13.98
C PRO A 418 -0.76 23.49 13.26
N ALA A 419 -0.91 22.43 12.48
CA ALA A 419 0.16 21.95 11.64
C ALA A 419 0.49 23.04 10.61
N ASP A 420 1.78 23.27 10.38
CA ASP A 420 2.29 24.19 9.35
C ASP A 420 1.56 23.93 8.01
N SER A 421 1.45 24.95 7.15
CA SER A 421 0.74 24.86 5.86
C SER A 421 1.30 23.81 4.87
N SER A 422 2.34 23.08 5.27
CA SER A 422 2.98 21.97 4.56
C SER A 422 2.63 20.58 5.12
N ALA A 423 1.81 20.49 6.17
CA ALA A 423 1.44 19.22 6.77
C ALA A 423 0.53 18.38 5.87
N ILE A 424 0.90 17.11 5.70
CA ILE A 424 0.18 16.13 4.87
C ILE A 424 -1.23 15.83 5.44
N CYS A 425 -1.42 16.03 6.76
CA CYS A 425 -2.71 15.96 7.47
C CYS A 425 -2.92 17.20 8.36
N PRO A 426 -3.51 18.30 7.87
CA PRO A 426 -3.81 19.42 8.74
C PRO A 426 -4.92 19.04 9.73
N ALA A 427 -4.76 19.40 11.01
CA ALA A 427 -5.73 19.12 12.07
C ALA A 427 -7.13 19.73 11.83
N THR A 428 -7.23 20.66 10.88
CA THR A 428 -8.46 21.33 10.45
C THR A 428 -9.19 20.62 9.30
N ASP A 429 -8.67 19.50 8.78
CA ASP A 429 -9.30 18.78 7.67
C ASP A 429 -10.57 18.04 8.12
N THR A 430 -11.71 18.67 7.84
CA THR A 430 -13.07 18.14 8.08
C THR A 430 -13.68 17.46 6.85
N SER A 431 -12.94 17.31 5.75
CA SER A 431 -13.46 16.63 4.55
C SER A 431 -13.78 15.15 4.85
N SER A 432 -14.77 14.58 4.15
CA SER A 432 -15.38 13.23 4.26
C SER A 432 -14.83 12.23 5.30
N THR A 433 -15.75 11.57 6.00
CA THR A 433 -15.43 10.62 7.08
C THR A 433 -14.59 9.44 6.58
N LEU A 434 -13.84 8.81 7.48
CA LEU A 434 -12.99 7.66 7.16
C LEU A 434 -13.79 6.51 6.51
N ALA A 435 -15.04 6.33 6.94
CA ALA A 435 -15.99 5.37 6.38
C ALA A 435 -16.30 5.64 4.91
N ASP A 436 -16.34 6.91 4.48
CA ASP A 436 -16.65 7.31 3.09
C ASP A 436 -15.52 6.98 2.10
N ARG A 437 -14.38 6.51 2.60
CA ARG A 437 -13.15 6.24 1.83
C ARG A 437 -12.76 4.76 1.83
N THR A 438 -13.16 4.02 2.85
CA THR A 438 -13.00 2.57 2.93
C THR A 438 -14.14 1.91 2.15
N CYS A 439 -13.81 1.19 1.08
CA CYS A 439 -14.83 0.53 0.27
C CYS A 439 -14.71 -0.99 0.39
N CYS A 440 -15.67 -1.61 1.10
CA CYS A 440 -15.86 -3.05 1.18
C CYS A 440 -17.33 -3.39 0.92
N GLY A 441 -17.64 -4.10 -0.18
CA GLY A 441 -19.01 -4.41 -0.59
C GLY A 441 -19.60 -3.40 -1.58
N SER A 442 -20.92 -3.30 -1.66
CA SER A 442 -21.61 -2.40 -2.59
C SER A 442 -21.44 -0.95 -2.14
N CYS A 443 -20.33 -0.32 -2.51
CA CYS A 443 -20.13 1.13 -2.39
C CYS A 443 -20.94 1.84 -3.48
N GLY A 444 -22.25 1.59 -3.45
CA GLY A 444 -23.20 2.40 -4.16
C GLY A 444 -22.93 3.83 -3.74
N SER A 445 -22.57 4.67 -4.71
CA SER A 445 -22.67 6.11 -4.63
C SER A 445 -23.85 6.42 -3.72
N ASP A 446 -23.61 7.00 -2.54
CA ASP A 446 -24.69 7.47 -1.70
C ASP A 446 -25.67 8.17 -2.64
N GLY A 447 -26.91 7.71 -2.68
CA GLY A 447 -27.99 8.37 -3.40
C GLY A 447 -28.25 9.80 -2.92
N ASN A 448 -27.39 10.34 -2.06
CA ASN A 448 -27.34 11.71 -1.57
C ASN A 448 -26.34 12.60 -2.31
N SER A 449 -25.55 12.11 -3.27
CA SER A 449 -25.19 13.01 -4.36
C SER A 449 -26.50 13.32 -5.07
N LYS A 450 -27.10 14.46 -4.73
CA LYS A 450 -28.15 15.09 -5.53
C LYS A 450 -27.63 15.08 -6.95
N GLU A 451 -28.01 14.06 -7.72
CA GLU A 451 -28.12 14.21 -9.15
C GLU A 451 -28.95 15.49 -9.28
N SER A 452 -28.35 16.52 -9.88
CA SER A 452 -29.10 17.60 -10.48
C SER A 452 -29.88 17.03 -11.68
N GLY A 453 -30.67 15.99 -11.45
CA GLY A 453 -31.79 15.66 -12.28
C GLY A 453 -32.75 16.82 -12.12
N LEU A 454 -33.06 17.48 -13.24
CA LEU A 454 -34.09 18.51 -13.26
C LEU A 454 -35.31 17.95 -12.53
N GLN A 455 -35.68 18.59 -11.42
CA GLN A 455 -36.81 18.15 -10.61
C GLN A 455 -38.04 18.11 -11.53
N ALA A 456 -38.94 17.13 -11.34
CA ALA A 456 -40.08 16.92 -12.24
C ALA A 456 -40.91 18.19 -12.52
N TRP A 457 -40.92 19.16 -11.59
CA TRP A 457 -41.55 20.48 -11.81
C TRP A 457 -40.79 21.37 -12.82
N GLN A 458 -39.46 21.27 -12.93
CA GLN A 458 -38.66 21.97 -13.93
C GLN A 458 -38.90 21.37 -15.33
N ILE A 459 -39.07 20.06 -15.45
CA ILE A 459 -39.48 19.41 -16.71
C ILE A 459 -40.90 19.85 -17.08
N ALA A 460 -41.83 19.89 -16.11
CA ALA A 460 -43.19 20.40 -16.33
C ALA A 460 -43.20 21.87 -16.78
N LEU A 461 -42.33 22.72 -16.22
CA LEU A 461 -42.21 24.13 -16.64
C LEU A 461 -41.67 24.30 -18.06
N ILE A 462 -40.68 23.49 -18.46
CA ILE A 462 -40.16 23.50 -19.83
C ILE A 462 -41.24 23.02 -20.82
N SER A 463 -42.04 22.01 -20.43
CA SER A 463 -43.16 21.54 -21.26
C SER A 463 -44.29 22.58 -21.38
N ILE A 464 -44.63 23.30 -20.32
CA ILE A 464 -45.65 24.37 -20.36
C ILE A 464 -45.16 25.56 -21.19
N ALA A 465 -43.91 25.99 -21.04
CA ALA A 465 -43.33 27.06 -21.84
C ALA A 465 -43.30 26.69 -23.33
N GLY A 466 -42.91 25.46 -23.67
CA GLY A 466 -42.95 24.95 -25.03
C GLY A 466 -44.35 24.94 -25.63
N LEU A 467 -45.36 24.53 -24.84
CA LEU A 467 -46.75 24.50 -25.29
C LEU A 467 -47.32 25.90 -25.53
N VAL A 468 -46.98 26.88 -24.69
CA VAL A 468 -47.39 28.29 -24.87
C VAL A 468 -46.78 28.88 -26.14
N VAL A 469 -45.49 28.64 -26.40
CA VAL A 469 -44.84 29.11 -27.63
C VAL A 469 -45.50 28.50 -28.88
N LEU A 470 -45.85 27.21 -28.83
CA LEU A 470 -46.47 26.52 -29.95
C LEU A 470 -47.91 27.00 -30.21
N VAL A 471 -48.68 27.28 -29.16
CA VAL A 471 -50.02 27.88 -29.26
C VAL A 471 -49.96 29.31 -29.81
N VAL A 472 -49.01 30.13 -29.34
CA VAL A 472 -48.81 31.50 -29.86
C VAL A 472 -48.39 31.48 -31.32
N ALA A 473 -47.51 30.56 -31.73
CA ALA A 473 -47.12 30.39 -33.12
C ALA A 473 -48.30 29.97 -34.01
N LEU A 474 -49.13 29.02 -33.55
CA LEU A 474 -50.33 28.60 -34.28
C LEU A 474 -51.37 29.73 -34.40
N LEU A 475 -51.58 30.50 -33.33
CA LEU A 475 -52.47 31.66 -33.36
C LEU A 475 -51.92 32.77 -34.29
N ALA A 476 -50.61 32.99 -34.32
CA ALA A 476 -49.98 33.92 -35.25
C ALA A 476 -50.14 33.46 -36.72
N ILE A 477 -49.98 32.17 -36.98
CA ILE A 477 -50.19 31.58 -38.33
C ILE A 477 -51.66 31.73 -38.74
N LEU A 478 -52.61 31.39 -37.86
CA LEU A 478 -54.05 31.55 -38.11
C LEU A 478 -54.45 33.03 -38.28
N TYR A 479 -53.79 33.94 -37.57
CA TYR A 479 -54.02 35.37 -37.71
C TYR A 479 -53.50 35.90 -39.05
N CYS A 480 -52.37 35.39 -39.54
CA CYS A 480 -51.79 35.78 -40.83
C CYS A 480 -52.47 35.12 -42.05
N THR A 481 -53.31 34.08 -41.87
CA THR A 481 -54.12 33.50 -42.98
C THR A 481 -55.41 34.27 -43.23
N VAL A 482 -55.80 35.20 -42.36
CA VAL A 482 -56.95 36.09 -42.58
C VAL A 482 -56.56 37.20 -43.59
N PRO A 483 -57.26 37.35 -44.73
CA PRO A 483 -56.85 38.26 -45.82
C PRO A 483 -56.68 39.73 -45.41
N ARG A 484 -57.38 40.16 -44.36
CA ARG A 484 -57.31 41.53 -43.82
C ARG A 484 -55.98 41.87 -43.11
N PHE A 485 -55.21 40.88 -42.68
CA PHE A 485 -53.99 41.10 -41.86
C PHE A 485 -52.67 40.68 -42.55
N ARG A 486 -52.76 40.13 -43.76
CA ARG A 486 -51.61 39.59 -44.51
C ARG A 486 -50.50 40.63 -44.73
N THR A 487 -50.85 41.88 -45.05
CA THR A 487 -49.89 42.96 -45.31
C THR A 487 -49.20 43.48 -44.03
N ALA A 488 -49.80 43.28 -42.86
CA ALA A 488 -49.19 43.63 -41.58
C ALA A 488 -48.16 42.56 -41.14
N CYS A 489 -48.46 41.27 -41.38
CA CYS A 489 -47.53 40.18 -41.07
C CYS A 489 -46.24 40.21 -41.92
N GLU A 490 -46.32 40.53 -43.22
CA GLU A 490 -45.14 40.61 -44.11
C GLU A 490 -44.12 41.68 -43.66
N LYS A 491 -44.59 42.79 -43.06
CA LYS A 491 -43.71 43.83 -42.52
C LYS A 491 -43.02 43.45 -41.21
N ILE A 492 -43.60 42.55 -40.43
CA ILE A 492 -43.02 42.09 -39.15
C ILE A 492 -42.00 40.98 -39.43
N TRP A 493 -42.33 40.03 -40.32
CA TRP A 493 -41.44 38.93 -40.69
C TRP A 493 -40.13 39.40 -41.35
N SER A 494 -40.21 40.41 -42.23
CA SER A 494 -39.02 41.03 -42.86
C SER A 494 -38.10 41.76 -41.87
N ARG A 495 -38.59 42.17 -40.70
CA ARG A 495 -37.76 42.79 -39.65
C ARG A 495 -37.08 41.78 -38.73
N CYS A 496 -37.67 40.61 -38.51
CA CYS A 496 -37.07 39.55 -37.70
C CYS A 496 -35.93 38.85 -38.46
N TRP A 497 -36.13 38.54 -39.75
CA TRP A 497 -35.13 37.82 -40.55
C TRP A 497 -33.84 38.64 -40.80
N ASN A 498 -33.93 39.97 -40.90
CA ASN A 498 -32.77 40.83 -41.10
C ASN A 498 -31.93 41.06 -39.82
N ARG A 499 -32.39 40.60 -38.65
CA ARG A 499 -31.65 40.78 -37.38
C ARG A 499 -30.72 39.60 -37.05
N GLU A 500 -30.92 38.43 -37.64
CA GLU A 500 -30.08 37.23 -37.42
C GLU A 500 -28.87 37.14 -38.37
N LEU A 501 -28.84 37.91 -39.46
CA LEU A 501 -27.69 37.95 -40.40
C LEU A 501 -26.53 38.87 -39.97
N HIS A 502 -26.56 39.44 -38.76
CA HIS A 502 -25.51 40.36 -38.27
C HIS A 502 -24.87 39.95 -36.92
N SER A 503 -25.10 38.75 -36.38
CA SER A 503 -24.45 38.30 -35.14
C SER A 503 -23.34 37.25 -35.29
N ASP A 504 -22.96 36.87 -36.52
CA ASP A 504 -21.99 35.79 -36.76
C ASP A 504 -20.54 36.24 -37.06
N THR A 505 -20.17 37.50 -36.81
CA THR A 505 -18.79 37.99 -37.05
C THR A 505 -17.92 38.22 -35.80
N ASP A 506 -18.40 38.00 -34.58
CA ASP A 506 -17.65 38.36 -33.35
C ASP A 506 -16.92 37.21 -32.62
N PHE A 507 -16.88 35.98 -33.18
CA PHE A 507 -16.21 34.84 -32.51
C PHE A 507 -14.77 34.54 -32.97
N ALA A 508 -14.17 35.38 -33.83
CA ALA A 508 -12.85 35.11 -34.42
C ALA A 508 -11.64 35.85 -33.79
N ASN A 509 -11.81 36.70 -32.77
CA ASN A 509 -10.71 37.53 -32.21
C ASN A 509 -10.46 37.35 -30.71
N TRP A 510 -10.24 36.12 -30.24
CA TRP A 510 -9.73 35.87 -28.87
C TRP A 510 -8.65 34.78 -28.79
N ARG A 511 -7.64 34.89 -29.66
CA ARG A 511 -6.29 34.34 -29.42
C ARG A 511 -5.27 35.40 -29.80
N GLY A 512 -4.69 36.06 -28.81
CA GLY A 512 -3.60 37.01 -29.04
C GLY A 512 -3.22 37.84 -27.82
N GLY A 513 -2.37 37.28 -26.96
CA GLY A 513 -1.39 38.02 -26.15
C GLY A 513 -1.87 38.69 -24.85
N GLN A 514 -1.25 38.29 -23.73
CA GLN A 514 -0.43 39.22 -22.94
C GLN A 514 0.43 38.46 -21.91
N ASN A 515 1.75 38.64 -22.04
CA ASN A 515 2.74 38.43 -20.99
C ASN A 515 2.80 39.67 -20.09
N GLY A 516 3.12 39.47 -18.80
CA GLY A 516 3.95 40.40 -18.03
C GLY A 516 3.24 41.36 -17.08
N HIS A 517 3.19 40.99 -15.80
CA HIS A 517 3.87 41.70 -14.72
C HIS A 517 4.23 40.74 -13.59
#